data_AF-A0A942KJC7-F1
#
_entry.id   AF-A0A942KJC7-F1
#
_cell.length_a   1.000
_cell.length_b   1.000
_cell.length_c   1.000
_cell.angle_alpha   90.00
_cell.angle_beta   90.00
_cell.angle_gamma   90.00
#
_symmetry.space_group_name_H-M   'P 1'
#
loop_
_entity.id
_entity.type
_entity.pdbx_description
1 polymer ?
#
loop_
_entity_poly.entity_id
_entity_poly.type
_entity_poly.pdbx_seq_one_letter_code
_entity_poly.pdbx_strand_id
1 'polypeptide(L)'
;MYQGIHSPHAPKAIGPYSPAVKLGDFVYLSGQLPIDPLTGELVKGDMYEQTYQVLRNMEAVLSEMGLELRHVVKTTVYVTDLAFFNQFNEIYATVFQDPYPARTTVQVAALPMGAMVEVEALVIDTLAYEAHMHHHHDHDHEGCGCGGHHHHEGETCNCGKPMEECECDGTCEGDCGCK
;
A
#
# COMPACT_ATOMS: atom_id res chain seq x y z
N MET A 1 -0.93 -13.94 15.71
CA MET A 1 -0.12 -13.41 16.82
C MET A 1 -0.56 -11.98 17.08
N TYR A 2 -0.73 -11.58 18.34
CA TYR A 2 -1.10 -10.21 18.75
C TYR A 2 0.17 -9.47 19.18
N GLN A 3 0.46 -8.32 18.59
CA GLN A 3 1.67 -7.55 18.88
C GLN A 3 1.38 -6.06 18.89
N GLY A 4 1.78 -5.37 19.96
CA GLY A 4 1.79 -3.91 20.00
C GLY A 4 2.99 -3.35 19.27
N ILE A 5 2.80 -2.27 18.51
CA ILE A 5 3.81 -1.64 17.67
C ILE A 5 4.06 -0.22 18.16
N HIS A 6 5.34 0.12 18.28
CA HIS A 6 5.81 1.42 18.72
C HIS A 6 6.95 1.86 17.81
N SER A 7 6.95 3.13 17.39
CA SER A 7 8.08 3.73 16.66
C SER A 7 8.73 4.83 17.51
N PRO A 8 10.07 4.91 17.58
CA PRO A 8 10.75 6.07 18.14
C PRO A 8 10.60 7.33 17.28
N HIS A 9 10.15 7.19 16.03
CA HIS A 9 9.93 8.28 15.08
C HIS A 9 8.47 8.73 14.99
N ALA A 10 7.60 8.15 15.82
CA ALA A 10 6.20 8.56 15.95
C ALA A 10 5.92 9.10 17.36
N PRO A 11 4.86 9.91 17.55
CA PRO A 11 4.49 10.42 18.85
C PRO A 11 4.29 9.29 19.87
N LYS A 12 4.81 9.51 21.08
CA LYS A 12 4.56 8.60 22.20
C LYS A 12 3.08 8.65 22.57
N ALA A 13 2.51 7.49 22.86
CA ALA A 13 1.14 7.40 23.36
C ALA A 13 1.00 8.20 24.66
N ILE A 14 0.02 9.09 24.72
CA ILE A 14 -0.26 9.95 25.89
C ILE A 14 -1.18 9.23 26.90
N GLY A 15 -1.79 8.10 26.50
CA GLY A 15 -2.72 7.31 27.30
C GLY A 15 -2.50 5.79 27.19
N PRO A 16 -3.39 4.98 27.77
CA PRO A 16 -3.26 3.52 27.82
C PRO A 16 -3.69 2.85 26.50
N TYR A 17 -2.99 3.17 25.41
CA TYR A 17 -3.21 2.58 24.08
C TYR A 17 -1.88 2.36 23.36
N SER A 18 -1.86 1.43 22.41
CA SER A 18 -0.73 1.23 21.51
C SER A 18 -0.89 2.09 20.25
N PRO A 19 0.19 2.70 19.72
CA PRO A 19 0.13 3.42 18.45
C PRO A 19 -0.43 2.56 17.32
N ALA A 20 -0.03 1.28 17.24
CA ALA A 20 -0.70 0.28 16.44
C ALA A 20 -0.68 -1.09 17.12
N VAL A 21 -1.57 -1.97 16.67
CA VAL A 21 -1.59 -3.39 17.01
C VAL A 21 -1.64 -4.20 15.73
N LYS A 22 -0.74 -5.18 15.62
CA LYS A 22 -0.76 -6.19 14.57
C LYS A 22 -1.44 -7.46 15.07
N LEU A 23 -2.39 -7.97 14.30
CA LEU A 23 -3.10 -9.23 14.55
C LEU A 23 -3.19 -10.04 13.26
N GLY A 24 -2.26 -10.99 13.09
CA GLY A 24 -2.14 -11.72 11.82
C GLY A 24 -1.75 -10.76 10.70
N ASP A 25 -2.55 -10.76 9.63
CA ASP A 25 -2.32 -9.94 8.44
C ASP A 25 -2.97 -8.55 8.55
N PHE A 26 -3.59 -8.22 9.68
CA PHE A 26 -4.19 -6.91 9.90
C PHE A 26 -3.38 -6.09 10.88
N VAL A 27 -3.23 -4.80 10.57
CA VAL A 27 -2.66 -3.79 11.45
C VAL A 27 -3.73 -2.73 11.70
N TYR A 28 -4.06 -2.56 12.98
CA TYR A 28 -4.97 -1.54 13.48
C TYR A 28 -4.12 -0.36 13.97
N LEU A 29 -4.15 0.74 13.24
CA LEU A 29 -3.46 1.98 13.57
C LEU A 29 -4.41 2.87 14.36
N SER A 30 -4.03 3.22 15.59
CA SER A 30 -4.79 4.15 16.43
C SER A 30 -4.83 5.54 15.78
N GLY A 31 -5.72 6.41 16.27
CA GLY A 31 -5.79 7.79 15.82
C GLY A 31 -4.44 8.51 15.91
N GLN A 32 -3.95 8.95 14.76
CA GLN A 32 -2.71 9.71 14.64
C GLN A 32 -3.04 11.20 14.67
N LEU A 33 -2.42 11.89 15.63
CA LEU A 33 -2.50 13.33 15.81
C LEU A 33 -1.31 14.03 15.15
N PRO A 34 -1.43 15.33 14.82
CA PRO A 34 -0.38 16.13 14.21
C PRO A 34 0.65 16.58 15.27
N ILE A 35 1.24 15.62 15.96
CA ILE A 35 2.24 15.83 17.00
C ILE A 35 3.62 15.65 16.37
N ASP A 36 4.55 16.55 16.65
CA ASP A 36 5.95 16.38 16.29
C ASP A 36 6.58 15.32 17.24
N PRO A 37 7.11 14.21 16.70
CA PRO A 37 7.68 13.13 17.52
C PRO A 37 8.92 13.55 18.31
N LEU A 38 9.63 14.60 17.89
CA LEU A 38 10.84 15.10 18.58
C LEU A 38 10.48 15.94 19.80
N THR A 39 9.46 16.78 19.69
CA THR A 39 9.06 17.72 20.75
C THR A 39 7.94 17.16 21.63
N GLY A 40 7.10 16.27 21.09
CA GLY A 40 5.88 15.80 21.74
C GLY A 40 4.76 16.85 21.75
N GLU A 41 4.92 17.96 21.01
CA GLU A 41 3.94 19.04 20.92
C GLU A 41 3.14 18.98 19.62
N LEU A 42 1.94 19.56 19.64
CA LEU A 42 1.14 19.77 18.43
C LEU A 42 1.89 20.69 17.47
N VAL A 43 2.01 20.32 16.19
CA VAL A 43 2.62 21.20 15.20
C VAL A 43 1.78 22.46 15.01
N LYS A 44 2.47 23.60 14.89
CA LYS A 44 1.85 24.89 14.58
C LYS A 44 1.63 24.99 13.08
N GLY A 45 0.53 25.63 12.68
CA GLY A 45 0.21 25.84 11.28
C GLY A 45 -1.27 25.70 11.00
N ASP A 46 -1.61 25.64 9.73
CA ASP A 46 -2.97 25.44 9.24
C ASP A 46 -3.26 23.94 9.00
N MET A 47 -4.34 23.65 8.28
CA MET A 47 -4.75 22.27 7.99
C MET A 47 -3.69 21.51 7.18
N TYR A 48 -2.91 22.18 6.32
CA TYR A 48 -1.89 21.52 5.50
C TYR A 48 -0.81 20.93 6.40
N GLU A 49 -0.31 21.73 7.35
CA GLU A 49 0.82 21.36 8.20
C GLU A 49 0.43 20.26 9.18
N GLN A 50 -0.78 20.34 9.73
CA GLN A 50 -1.29 19.28 10.58
C GLN A 50 -1.58 17.99 9.80
N THR A 51 -2.21 18.07 8.62
CA THR A 51 -2.47 16.87 7.81
C THR A 51 -1.18 16.18 7.41
N TYR A 52 -0.16 16.95 7.00
CA TYR A 52 1.14 16.43 6.64
C TYR A 52 1.80 15.69 7.82
N GLN A 53 1.77 16.29 9.01
CA GLN A 53 2.33 15.65 10.21
C GLN A 53 1.59 14.37 10.58
N VAL A 54 0.26 14.33 10.47
CA VAL A 54 -0.53 13.10 10.71
C VAL A 54 -0.06 11.97 9.80
N LEU A 55 0.05 12.23 8.49
CA LEU A 55 0.47 11.22 7.52
C LEU A 55 1.91 10.75 7.76
N ARG A 56 2.83 11.65 8.13
CA ARG A 56 4.20 11.31 8.54
C ARG A 56 4.25 10.42 9.78
N ASN A 57 3.39 10.69 10.75
CA ASN A 57 3.28 9.87 11.96
C ASN A 57 2.75 8.47 11.63
N MET A 58 1.75 8.38 10.75
CA MET A 58 1.27 7.10 10.23
C MET A 58 2.40 6.31 9.55
N GLU A 59 3.13 6.95 8.63
CA GLU A 59 4.25 6.34 7.90
C GLU A 59 5.34 5.81 8.84
N ALA A 60 5.69 6.59 9.88
CA ALA A 60 6.69 6.20 10.86
C ALA A 60 6.29 4.92 11.63
N VAL A 61 5.02 4.79 12.04
CA VAL A 61 4.54 3.59 12.72
C VAL A 61 4.52 2.39 11.77
N LEU A 62 4.06 2.56 10.53
CA LEU A 62 4.01 1.47 9.55
C LEU A 62 5.39 0.95 9.17
N SER A 63 6.37 1.86 9.09
CA SER A 63 7.75 1.53 8.73
C SER A 63 8.42 0.57 9.72
N GLU A 64 8.01 0.55 10.99
CA GLU A 64 8.50 -0.43 12.00
C GLU A 64 8.15 -1.88 11.64
N MET A 65 7.17 -2.08 10.77
CA MET A 65 6.74 -3.39 10.28
C MET A 65 7.17 -3.63 8.83
N GLY A 66 7.97 -2.74 8.23
CA GLY A 66 8.30 -2.78 6.81
C GLY A 66 7.12 -2.40 5.90
N LEU A 67 6.07 -1.79 6.46
CA LEU A 67 4.87 -1.38 5.74
C LEU A 67 4.94 0.09 5.37
N GLU A 68 4.30 0.41 4.25
CA GLU A 68 4.10 1.76 3.72
C GLU A 68 2.61 2.15 3.69
N LEU A 69 2.33 3.43 3.45
CA LEU A 69 0.96 3.95 3.37
C LEU A 69 0.12 3.33 2.25
N ARG A 70 0.74 2.79 1.19
CA ARG A 70 0.03 2.05 0.13
C ARG A 70 -0.73 0.80 0.64
N HIS A 71 -0.35 0.26 1.80
CA HIS A 71 -0.99 -0.91 2.39
C HIS A 71 -2.22 -0.55 3.23
N VAL A 72 -2.52 0.74 3.38
CA VAL A 72 -3.73 1.21 4.08
C VAL A 72 -4.94 0.92 3.22
N VAL A 73 -5.93 0.21 3.78
CA VAL A 73 -7.15 -0.19 3.05
C VAL A 73 -8.38 0.63 3.48
N LYS A 74 -8.36 1.19 4.69
CA LYS A 74 -9.43 2.05 5.21
C LYS A 74 -8.85 3.14 6.11
N THR A 75 -9.33 4.36 5.97
CA THR A 75 -9.08 5.47 6.92
C THR A 75 -10.39 6.01 7.50
N THR A 76 -10.38 6.38 8.78
CA THR A 76 -11.41 7.27 9.35
C THR A 76 -10.73 8.57 9.74
N VAL A 77 -11.25 9.67 9.18
CA VAL A 77 -10.70 11.01 9.33
C VAL A 77 -11.66 11.81 10.20
N TYR A 78 -11.15 12.32 11.30
CA TYR A 78 -11.86 13.23 12.19
C TYR A 78 -11.31 14.63 11.97
N VAL A 79 -12.17 15.61 11.72
CA VAL A 79 -11.79 17.02 11.60
C VAL A 79 -12.63 17.87 12.56
N THR A 80 -12.10 19.00 13.01
CA THR A 80 -12.87 19.93 13.86
C THR A 80 -13.76 20.88 13.04
N ASP A 81 -13.39 21.14 11.79
CA ASP A 81 -14.15 22.00 10.87
C ASP A 81 -14.05 21.47 9.42
N LEU A 82 -15.19 21.08 8.85
CA LEU A 82 -15.28 20.60 7.46
C LEU A 82 -15.05 21.71 6.42
N ALA A 83 -15.00 22.99 6.81
CA ALA A 83 -14.55 24.06 5.91
C ALA A 83 -13.15 23.80 5.35
N PHE A 84 -12.31 23.04 6.07
CA PHE A 84 -10.96 22.67 5.65
C PHE A 84 -10.88 21.38 4.82
N PHE A 85 -12.02 20.78 4.45
CA PHE A 85 -12.06 19.49 3.76
C PHE A 85 -11.23 19.47 2.46
N ASN A 86 -11.26 20.57 1.69
CA ASN A 86 -10.47 20.67 0.46
C ASN A 86 -8.97 20.70 0.74
N GLN A 87 -8.53 21.48 1.73
CA GLN A 87 -7.12 21.57 2.14
C GLN A 87 -6.58 20.22 2.62
N PHE A 88 -7.37 19.51 3.44
CA PHE A 88 -7.04 18.14 3.85
C PHE A 88 -6.87 17.20 2.64
N ASN A 89 -7.81 17.25 1.68
CA ASN A 89 -7.78 16.37 0.52
C ASN A 89 -6.58 16.63 -0.40
N GLU A 90 -6.14 17.87 -0.53
CA GLU A 90 -4.95 18.21 -1.31
C GLU A 90 -3.73 17.48 -0.78
N ILE A 91 -3.47 17.50 0.54
CA ILE A 91 -2.36 16.77 1.14
C ILE A 91 -2.60 15.26 1.09
N TYR A 92 -3.80 14.79 1.41
CA TYR A 92 -4.14 13.36 1.37
C TYR A 92 -3.85 12.74 -0.01
N ALA A 93 -4.15 13.46 -1.10
CA ALA A 93 -3.92 13.03 -2.47
C ALA A 93 -2.45 13.05 -2.91
N THR A 94 -1.55 13.68 -2.15
CA THR A 94 -0.10 13.58 -2.41
C THR A 94 0.50 12.27 -1.93
N VAL A 95 -0.21 11.58 -1.04
CA VAL A 95 0.27 10.38 -0.34
C VAL A 95 -0.47 9.13 -0.81
N PHE A 96 -1.80 9.19 -0.90
CA PHE A 96 -2.62 8.09 -1.38
C PHE A 96 -2.92 8.26 -2.88
N GLN A 97 -2.87 7.16 -3.62
CA GLN A 97 -3.15 7.11 -5.07
C GLN A 97 -4.27 6.12 -5.36
N ASP A 98 -4.80 6.13 -6.58
CA ASP A 98 -5.83 5.19 -7.01
C ASP A 98 -5.25 3.76 -7.15
N PRO A 99 -5.95 2.70 -6.66
CA PRO A 99 -7.20 2.76 -5.91
C PRO A 99 -7.00 3.30 -4.49
N TYR A 100 -7.74 4.36 -4.15
CA TYR A 100 -7.64 4.99 -2.84
C TYR A 100 -8.16 4.06 -1.73
N PRO A 101 -7.66 4.20 -0.48
CA PRO A 101 -8.26 3.52 0.65
C PRO A 101 -9.73 3.90 0.79
N ALA A 102 -10.58 2.96 1.23
CA ALA A 102 -11.91 3.31 1.67
C ALA A 102 -11.82 4.41 2.75
N ARG A 103 -12.74 5.37 2.75
CA ARG A 103 -12.60 6.53 3.64
C ARG A 103 -13.93 6.98 4.22
N THR A 104 -13.90 7.38 5.49
CA THR A 104 -14.99 8.08 6.16
C THR A 104 -14.41 9.35 6.75
N THR A 105 -15.05 10.50 6.52
CA THR A 105 -14.64 11.78 7.11
C THR A 105 -15.82 12.38 7.86
N VAL A 106 -15.61 12.74 9.12
CA VAL A 106 -16.65 13.32 9.97
C VAL A 106 -16.12 14.54 10.73
N GLN A 107 -16.99 15.51 10.95
CA GLN A 107 -16.70 16.60 11.86
C GLN A 107 -16.98 16.18 13.30
N VAL A 108 -16.06 16.49 14.22
CA VAL A 108 -16.21 16.24 15.65
C VAL A 108 -16.14 17.54 16.45
N ALA A 109 -16.67 17.53 17.67
CA ALA A 109 -16.72 18.72 18.52
C ALA A 109 -15.33 19.23 18.94
N ALA A 110 -14.40 18.31 19.20
CA ALA A 110 -13.02 18.59 19.56
C ALA A 110 -12.16 17.35 19.36
N LEU A 111 -10.86 17.56 19.17
CA LEU A 111 -9.83 16.52 19.16
C LEU A 111 -8.85 16.74 20.32
N PRO A 112 -8.11 15.69 20.75
CA PRO A 112 -7.08 15.83 21.78
C PRO A 112 -6.06 16.93 21.43
N MET A 113 -5.57 17.61 22.46
CA MET A 113 -4.61 18.72 22.35
C MET A 113 -5.06 19.92 21.50
N GLY A 114 -6.33 19.97 21.07
CA GLY A 114 -6.82 21.02 20.18
C GLY A 114 -6.38 20.84 18.73
N ALA A 115 -6.06 19.62 18.31
CA ALA A 115 -5.78 19.30 16.91
C ALA A 115 -6.96 19.64 15.99
N MET A 116 -6.68 19.94 14.73
CA MET A 116 -7.68 20.17 13.69
C MET A 116 -8.05 18.88 12.94
N VAL A 117 -7.15 17.90 12.93
CA VAL A 117 -7.32 16.62 12.24
C VAL A 117 -6.72 15.47 13.04
N GLU A 118 -7.39 14.32 12.98
CA GLU A 118 -6.92 13.02 13.50
C GLU A 118 -7.29 11.93 12.50
N VAL A 119 -6.39 10.98 12.24
CA VAL A 119 -6.64 9.89 11.28
C VAL A 119 -6.33 8.53 11.91
N GLU A 120 -7.32 7.65 11.93
CA GLU A 120 -7.12 6.23 12.22
C GLU A 120 -7.07 5.44 10.91
N ALA A 121 -6.45 4.26 10.92
CA ALA A 121 -6.36 3.42 9.72
C ALA A 121 -6.41 1.92 10.01
N LEU A 122 -7.00 1.19 9.07
CA LEU A 122 -6.85 -0.26 8.94
C LEU A 122 -5.88 -0.53 7.77
N VAL A 123 -4.88 -1.34 8.05
CA VAL A 123 -3.80 -1.67 7.13
C VAL A 123 -3.73 -3.19 7.00
N ILE A 124 -3.44 -3.67 5.80
CA ILE A 124 -3.19 -5.08 5.55
C ILE A 124 -1.69 -5.30 5.41
N ASP A 125 -1.13 -6.27 6.14
CA ASP A 125 0.23 -6.71 5.94
C ASP A 125 0.25 -7.74 4.80
N THR A 126 0.52 -7.26 3.59
CA THR A 126 0.65 -8.09 2.39
C THR A 126 2.08 -8.58 2.18
N LEU A 127 3.06 -8.26 3.04
CA LEU A 127 4.47 -8.54 2.75
C LEU A 127 4.75 -10.03 2.49
N ALA A 128 4.05 -10.92 3.21
CA ALA A 128 4.15 -12.36 2.95
C ALA A 128 3.59 -12.73 1.57
N TYR A 129 2.44 -12.18 1.19
CA TYR A 129 1.80 -12.44 -0.11
C TYR A 129 2.58 -11.82 -1.27
N GLU A 130 3.06 -10.58 -1.12
CA GLU A 130 3.91 -9.89 -2.10
C GLU A 130 5.20 -10.68 -2.34
N ALA A 131 5.87 -11.12 -1.28
CA ALA A 131 7.07 -11.97 -1.41
C ALA A 131 6.77 -13.27 -2.18
N HIS A 132 5.63 -13.92 -1.91
CA HIS A 132 5.21 -15.13 -2.62
C HIS A 132 4.82 -14.86 -4.08
N MET A 133 4.12 -13.76 -4.38
CA MET A 133 3.74 -13.37 -5.75
C MET A 133 4.96 -12.99 -6.59
N HIS A 134 5.94 -12.30 -6.00
CA HIS A 134 7.21 -12.02 -6.68
C HIS A 134 7.97 -13.31 -7.03
N HIS A 135 7.94 -14.34 -6.18
CA HIS A 135 8.53 -15.65 -6.51
C HIS A 135 7.75 -16.43 -7.58
N HIS A 136 6.45 -16.15 -7.77
CA HIS A 136 5.64 -16.79 -8.80
C HIS A 136 5.69 -16.09 -10.16
N HIS A 137 6.20 -14.85 -10.24
CA HIS A 137 6.48 -14.16 -11.50
C HIS A 137 7.87 -14.45 -12.07
N ASP A 138 8.83 -14.92 -11.25
CA ASP A 138 10.13 -15.43 -11.74
C ASP A 138 10.04 -16.87 -12.28
N HIS A 139 8.85 -17.47 -12.30
CA HIS A 139 8.55 -18.72 -12.99
C HIS A 139 7.86 -18.49 -14.34
N ASP A 140 8.27 -17.49 -15.10
CA ASP A 140 8.10 -17.50 -16.54
C ASP A 140 8.98 -18.62 -17.14
N HIS A 141 8.38 -19.80 -17.25
CA HIS A 141 8.61 -20.77 -18.32
C HIS A 141 10.03 -21.26 -18.61
N GLU A 142 10.84 -21.57 -17.61
CA GLU A 142 11.93 -22.56 -17.78
C GLU A 142 11.62 -23.83 -16.97
N GLY A 143 10.73 -24.68 -17.51
CA GLY A 143 10.74 -26.11 -17.15
C GLY A 143 9.48 -26.76 -16.57
N CYS A 144 8.28 -26.14 -16.57
CA CYS A 144 7.07 -26.95 -16.35
C CYS A 144 6.75 -27.73 -17.62
N GLY A 145 7.16 -29.00 -17.67
CA GLY A 145 6.76 -30.00 -18.66
C GLY A 145 5.28 -30.39 -18.53
N CYS A 146 4.41 -29.40 -18.51
CA CYS A 146 2.97 -29.55 -18.44
C CYS A 146 2.37 -28.91 -19.71
N GLY A 147 2.10 -29.77 -20.70
CA GLY A 147 1.76 -29.40 -22.06
C GLY A 147 0.60 -28.41 -22.17
N GLY A 148 0.86 -27.29 -22.84
CA GLY A 148 -0.15 -26.33 -23.24
C GLY A 148 -0.56 -26.58 -24.69
N HIS A 149 -1.84 -26.87 -24.90
CA HIS A 149 -2.48 -26.61 -26.19
C HIS A 149 -2.35 -25.11 -26.50
N HIS A 150 -1.47 -24.77 -27.44
CA HIS A 150 -1.36 -23.40 -27.92
C HIS A 150 -2.49 -23.15 -28.93
N HIS A 151 -3.36 -22.22 -28.57
CA HIS A 151 -4.32 -21.61 -29.48
C HIS A 151 -3.57 -20.91 -30.62
N HIS A 152 -3.86 -21.34 -31.85
CA HIS A 152 -3.42 -20.67 -33.08
C HIS A 152 -4.27 -19.42 -33.31
N GLU A 153 -3.66 -18.24 -33.20
CA GLU A 153 -4.16 -17.01 -33.81
C GLU A 153 -3.01 -16.33 -34.57
N GLY A 154 -2.89 -16.58 -35.87
CA GLY A 154 -1.97 -15.86 -36.77
C GLY A 154 -1.10 -16.72 -37.70
N GLU A 155 -0.74 -16.14 -38.86
CA GLU A 155 -0.05 -16.78 -40.01
C GLU A 155 1.50 -16.83 -39.89
N THR A 156 2.07 -16.58 -38.70
CA THR A 156 3.52 -16.42 -38.52
C THR A 156 4.09 -17.37 -37.48
N CYS A 157 5.22 -18.00 -37.82
CA CYS A 157 6.00 -18.84 -36.92
C CYS A 157 6.80 -17.99 -35.91
N ASN A 158 7.21 -18.57 -34.77
CA ASN A 158 7.94 -17.90 -33.69
C ASN A 158 9.32 -17.33 -34.12
N CYS A 159 9.79 -17.66 -35.32
CA CYS A 159 10.98 -17.08 -35.96
C CYS A 159 10.70 -15.81 -36.79
N GLY A 160 9.45 -15.33 -36.85
CA GLY A 160 9.07 -14.10 -37.55
C GLY A 160 8.95 -14.23 -39.07
N LYS A 161 8.90 -15.46 -39.61
CA LYS A 161 8.75 -15.74 -41.04
C LYS A 161 7.35 -16.24 -41.43
N PRO A 162 6.94 -16.06 -42.70
CA PRO A 162 5.71 -16.66 -43.23
C PRO A 162 5.79 -18.19 -43.18
N MET A 163 4.69 -18.85 -42.79
CA MET A 163 4.61 -20.32 -42.65
C MET A 163 5.05 -21.10 -43.89
N GLU A 164 4.88 -20.54 -45.09
CA GLU A 164 5.26 -21.17 -46.37
C GLU A 164 6.78 -21.33 -46.54
N GLU A 165 7.59 -20.58 -45.79
CA GLU A 165 9.05 -20.67 -45.79
C GLU A 165 9.59 -21.60 -44.67
N CYS A 166 8.71 -22.15 -43.83
CA CYS A 166 9.07 -23.05 -42.74
C CYS A 166 8.77 -24.51 -43.10
N GLU A 167 9.82 -25.34 -43.26
CA GLU A 167 9.68 -26.80 -43.32
C GLU A 167 9.45 -27.35 -41.89
N CYS A 168 8.29 -27.08 -41.30
CA CYS A 168 7.85 -27.71 -40.05
C CYS A 168 6.88 -28.86 -40.38
N ASP A 169 7.27 -30.09 -40.05
CA ASP A 169 6.50 -31.32 -40.31
C ASP A 169 5.33 -31.54 -39.32
N GLY A 170 4.94 -30.51 -38.58
CA GLY A 170 3.83 -30.56 -37.63
C GLY A 170 4.16 -31.25 -36.32
N THR A 171 5.42 -31.63 -36.08
CA THR A 171 5.88 -32.20 -34.81
C THR A 171 6.99 -31.35 -34.20
N CYS A 172 6.66 -30.54 -33.19
CA CYS A 172 7.66 -29.77 -32.44
C CYS A 172 8.41 -30.66 -31.42
N GLU A 173 9.21 -31.60 -31.92
CA GLU A 173 10.24 -32.28 -31.12
C GLU A 173 11.63 -31.97 -31.72
N GLY A 174 12.16 -30.78 -31.42
CA GLY A 174 13.54 -30.40 -31.74
C GLY A 174 13.72 -28.91 -32.09
N ASP A 175 14.91 -28.37 -31.79
CA ASP A 175 15.30 -27.01 -32.16
C ASP A 175 15.13 -26.79 -33.67
N CYS A 176 14.18 -25.93 -34.05
CA CYS A 176 13.97 -25.52 -35.43
C CYS A 176 15.22 -24.79 -35.96
N GLY A 177 16.10 -25.52 -36.64
CA GLY A 177 17.23 -24.95 -37.35
C GLY A 177 16.76 -24.14 -38.55
N CYS A 178 16.88 -22.81 -38.47
CA CYS A 178 16.75 -21.95 -39.64
C CYS A 178 17.99 -22.15 -40.54
N LYS A 179 17.79 -22.36 -41.85
CA LYS A 179 18.86 -22.26 -42.84
C LYS A 179 19.25 -20.80 -43.08
#